data_AF-A0A7Y3JWW7-F1
#
_entry.id   AF-A0A7Y3JWW7-F1
#
_cell.length_a   1.000
_cell.length_b   1.000
_cell.length_c   1.000
_cell.angle_alpha   90.00
_cell.angle_beta   90.00
_cell.angle_gamma   90.00
#
_symmetry.space_group_name_H-M   'P 1'
#
loop_
_entity.id
_entity.type
_entity.pdbx_description
1 polymer ?
#
loop_
_entity_poly.entity_id
_entity_poly.type
_entity_poly.pdbx_seq_one_letter_code
_entity_poly.pdbx_strand_id
1 'polypeptide(L)'
;MNSTLKKLTSSPLGAAIKVVLAILGGEFLIMVAIEGVFTPLLGKAVHPLFWEFLDPILLSIIVSPVLYFFVLRPMNAQQLKLEQQKDELGIAAVTFNAQDGVMVTDANHTILKVNQSFTAITGYTGEEVIGKTPAVLQSGLQDKEFYRLMRESLGANRSWQGEIWNRRKNGEIYPEWLTITSVTGETGKIFYVGIFSDITKRKSYEEKISFMAYHDKLTGLPSRELFYDCLSRAMSQVRRKRDHLAVFFLDLDGFKSVNDQHGHEAGDKVLKVTSQRLLSCVREVDTVARLGGDEFAVILSGIENSADVASVAKKIIQNLSDPVILQNGDECVVGVSIGIAIYPDNGAEIDRLMSAADSAMYESKASGKNTYTFSAAQAGGDADGGDWIVLDKHNLLGVPELDREHLELANLLNKLNAAVIANQSAEVTARLLTKLTSQILFHFQNEDRLMDKYGSPDKEAHKSEHQRLIETVGYLKDKFNQGGEMMALHSLKEWLLGHIAGSDRQLGEYIAQYREK
;
A
#
# COMPACT_ATOMS: atom_id res chain seq x y z
N MET A 1 64.48 -27.47 0.62
CA MET A 1 64.52 -26.30 1.53
C MET A 1 63.24 -26.31 2.36
N ASN A 2 63.35 -26.68 3.65
CA ASN A 2 62.25 -27.11 4.52
C ASN A 2 61.14 -26.06 4.73
N SER A 3 59.89 -26.50 4.90
CA SER A 3 58.69 -25.66 5.12
C SER A 3 58.83 -24.71 6.33
N THR A 4 59.66 -25.10 7.31
CA THR A 4 60.04 -24.31 8.47
C THR A 4 60.85 -23.06 8.10
N LEU A 5 61.76 -23.16 7.12
CA LEU A 5 62.52 -22.01 6.63
C LEU A 5 61.60 -21.01 5.91
N LYS A 6 60.62 -21.51 5.15
CA LYS A 6 59.66 -20.66 4.43
C LYS A 6 58.79 -19.85 5.40
N LYS A 7 58.30 -20.48 6.47
CA LYS A 7 57.57 -19.82 7.57
C LYS A 7 58.42 -18.79 8.32
N LEU A 8 59.70 -19.10 8.56
CA LEU A 8 60.60 -18.17 9.23
C LEU A 8 60.81 -16.91 8.36
N THR A 9 61.03 -17.08 7.05
CA THR A 9 61.30 -15.99 6.10
C THR A 9 60.13 -15.04 5.82
N SER A 10 58.89 -15.44 6.17
CA SER A 10 57.66 -14.64 6.01
C SER A 10 57.14 -14.05 7.32
N SER A 11 57.85 -14.27 8.44
CA SER A 11 57.49 -13.69 9.74
C SER A 11 58.12 -12.30 9.93
N PRO A 12 57.62 -11.47 10.86
CA PRO A 12 58.26 -10.20 11.23
C PRO A 12 59.75 -10.38 11.63
N LEU A 13 60.05 -11.48 12.31
CA LEU A 13 61.42 -11.85 12.67
C LEU A 13 62.27 -12.18 11.43
N GLY A 14 61.68 -12.83 10.42
CA GLY A 14 62.34 -13.10 9.15
C GLY A 14 62.60 -11.85 8.30
N ALA A 15 61.71 -10.86 8.34
CA ALA A 15 61.92 -9.57 7.70
C ALA A 15 63.07 -8.81 8.40
N ALA A 16 63.10 -8.80 9.73
CA ALA A 16 64.19 -8.18 10.50
C ALA A 16 65.55 -8.82 10.20
N ILE A 17 65.63 -10.16 10.14
CA ILE A 17 66.87 -10.89 9.79
C ILE A 17 67.36 -10.52 8.38
N LYS A 18 66.46 -10.41 7.40
CA LYS A 18 66.83 -10.02 6.02
C LYS A 18 67.38 -8.59 5.95
N VAL A 19 66.80 -7.66 6.69
CA VAL A 19 67.29 -6.27 6.77
C VAL A 19 68.69 -6.24 7.39
N VAL A 20 68.91 -6.95 8.51
CA VAL A 20 70.22 -7.01 9.16
C VAL A 20 71.29 -7.64 8.26
N LEU A 21 70.97 -8.75 7.58
CA LEU A 21 71.91 -9.40 6.65
C LEU A 21 72.24 -8.51 5.44
N ALA A 22 71.27 -7.75 4.93
CA ALA A 22 71.50 -6.82 3.82
C ALA A 22 72.36 -5.62 4.24
N ILE A 23 72.19 -5.10 5.46
CA ILE A 23 73.03 -4.03 6.01
C ILE A 23 74.47 -4.53 6.17
N LEU A 24 74.66 -5.64 6.89
CA LEU A 24 76.00 -6.20 7.15
C LEU A 24 76.71 -6.63 5.86
N GLY A 25 75.98 -7.24 4.93
CA GLY A 25 76.54 -7.62 3.62
C GLY A 25 76.86 -6.42 2.74
N GLY A 26 76.03 -5.37 2.77
CA GLY A 26 76.27 -4.11 2.07
C GLY A 26 77.49 -3.38 2.60
N GLU A 27 77.60 -3.26 3.92
CA GLU A 27 78.74 -2.64 4.62
C GLU A 27 80.05 -3.37 4.31
N PHE A 28 80.04 -4.71 4.35
CA PHE A 28 81.20 -5.51 3.98
C PHE A 28 81.61 -5.31 2.51
N LEU A 29 80.66 -5.26 1.58
CA LEU A 29 80.94 -5.02 0.15
C LEU A 29 81.47 -3.60 -0.10
N ILE A 30 80.92 -2.60 0.58
CA ILE A 30 81.41 -1.22 0.49
C ILE A 30 82.84 -1.14 1.03
N MET A 31 83.13 -1.75 2.18
CA MET A 31 84.48 -1.80 2.76
C MET A 31 85.48 -2.44 1.80
N VAL A 32 85.15 -3.60 1.22
CA VAL A 32 86.00 -4.30 0.24
C VAL A 32 86.19 -3.46 -1.03
N ALA A 33 85.16 -2.76 -1.50
CA ALA A 33 85.26 -1.90 -2.68
C ALA A 33 86.13 -0.66 -2.41
N ILE A 34 85.93 0.00 -1.27
CA ILE A 34 86.71 1.17 -0.87
C ILE A 34 88.17 0.77 -0.72
N GLU A 35 88.50 -0.19 0.14
CA GLU A 35 89.89 -0.57 0.44
C GLU A 35 90.58 -1.30 -0.72
N GLY A 36 89.86 -2.19 -1.41
CA GLY A 36 90.43 -3.09 -2.41
C GLY A 36 90.48 -2.50 -3.83
N VAL A 37 89.58 -1.57 -4.16
CA VAL A 37 89.46 -1.03 -5.53
C VAL A 37 89.73 0.46 -5.55
N PHE A 38 89.05 1.26 -4.73
CA PHE A 38 89.11 2.71 -4.85
C PHE A 38 90.32 3.35 -4.17
N THR A 39 90.73 2.89 -2.99
CA THR A 39 91.92 3.41 -2.29
C THR A 39 93.22 3.23 -3.10
N PRO A 40 93.49 2.09 -3.76
CA PRO A 40 94.68 1.93 -4.60
C PRO A 40 94.66 2.82 -5.86
N LEU A 41 93.47 3.07 -6.42
CA LEU A 41 93.28 3.84 -7.66
C LEU A 41 93.33 5.36 -7.43
N LEU A 42 92.85 5.85 -6.29
CA LEU A 42 92.60 7.28 -6.05
C LEU A 42 93.29 7.83 -4.78
N GLY A 43 93.90 6.97 -3.95
CA GLY A 43 94.27 7.29 -2.57
C GLY A 43 95.33 8.38 -2.35
N LYS A 44 96.12 8.76 -3.38
CA LYS A 44 97.07 9.89 -3.28
C LYS A 44 96.49 11.24 -3.73
N ALA A 45 95.33 11.23 -4.40
CA ALA A 45 94.72 12.42 -5.00
C ALA A 45 93.50 12.95 -4.23
N VAL A 46 93.04 12.23 -3.21
CA VAL A 46 91.78 12.49 -2.51
C VAL A 46 92.03 12.66 -1.01
N HIS A 47 91.47 13.72 -0.43
CA HIS A 47 91.64 14.04 1.00
C HIS A 47 90.99 12.95 1.89
N PRO A 48 91.60 12.53 3.01
CA PRO A 48 91.08 11.47 3.88
C PRO A 48 89.62 11.64 4.30
N LEU A 49 89.21 12.86 4.64
CA LEU A 49 87.81 13.23 4.97
C LEU A 49 86.78 12.81 3.91
N PHE A 50 87.15 12.72 2.63
CA PHE A 50 86.22 12.31 1.57
C PHE A 50 85.71 10.88 1.78
N TRP A 51 86.57 9.98 2.24
CA TRP A 51 86.21 8.57 2.47
C TRP A 51 85.27 8.42 3.67
N GLU A 52 85.40 9.27 4.69
CA GLU A 52 84.53 9.30 5.87
C GLU A 52 83.08 9.70 5.52
N PHE A 53 82.88 10.50 4.46
CA PHE A 53 81.54 10.87 4.00
C PHE A 53 80.97 9.92 2.94
N LEU A 54 81.83 9.27 2.14
CA LEU A 54 81.39 8.41 1.05
C LEU A 54 80.73 7.12 1.57
N ASP A 55 81.28 6.55 2.64
CA ASP A 55 80.80 5.29 3.20
C ASP A 55 79.35 5.36 3.75
N PRO A 56 78.97 6.35 4.59
CA PRO A 56 77.57 6.51 5.03
C PRO A 56 76.59 6.77 3.86
N ILE A 57 77.04 7.49 2.84
CA ILE A 57 76.22 7.79 1.65
C ILE A 57 75.96 6.50 0.86
N LEU A 58 77.00 5.72 0.58
CA LEU A 58 76.86 4.44 -0.12
C LEU A 58 75.99 3.46 0.68
N LEU A 59 76.16 3.40 1.99
CA LEU A 59 75.34 2.55 2.85
C LEU A 59 73.86 2.98 2.81
N SER A 60 73.57 4.29 2.85
CA SER A 60 72.19 4.80 2.76
C SER A 60 71.50 4.43 1.43
N ILE A 61 72.24 4.42 0.32
CA ILE A 61 71.75 4.07 -1.01
C ILE A 61 71.40 2.57 -1.09
N ILE A 62 72.13 1.71 -0.39
CA ILE A 62 71.86 0.26 -0.36
C ILE A 62 70.73 -0.08 0.61
N VAL A 63 70.70 0.57 1.78
CA VAL A 63 69.76 0.22 2.85
C VAL A 63 68.34 0.73 2.57
N SER A 64 68.20 1.90 1.93
CA SER A 64 66.90 2.52 1.66
C SER A 64 65.97 1.66 0.78
N PRO A 65 66.41 1.10 -0.37
CA PRO A 65 65.59 0.19 -1.18
C PRO A 65 65.20 -1.09 -0.43
N VAL A 66 66.11 -1.66 0.37
CA VAL A 66 65.85 -2.87 1.16
C VAL A 66 64.76 -2.60 2.19
N LEU A 67 64.86 -1.50 2.92
CA LEU A 67 63.86 -1.12 3.92
C LEU A 67 62.49 -0.86 3.28
N TYR A 68 62.48 -0.20 2.10
CA TYR A 68 61.26 0.02 1.34
C TYR A 68 60.59 -1.29 0.90
N PHE A 69 61.33 -2.20 0.27
CA PHE A 69 60.77 -3.44 -0.28
C PHE A 69 60.40 -4.48 0.77
N PHE A 70 61.18 -4.60 1.85
CA PHE A 70 60.99 -5.66 2.85
C PHE A 70 60.18 -5.25 4.08
N VAL A 71 60.02 -3.94 4.35
CA VAL A 71 59.31 -3.45 5.53
C VAL A 71 58.14 -2.55 5.14
N LEU A 72 58.40 -1.42 4.47
CA LEU A 72 57.37 -0.42 4.22
C LEU A 72 56.29 -0.91 3.25
N ARG A 73 56.69 -1.52 2.13
CA ARG A 73 55.76 -2.06 1.13
C ARG A 73 54.79 -3.12 1.68
N PRO A 74 55.25 -4.17 2.40
CA PRO A 74 54.33 -5.15 2.98
C PRO A 74 53.44 -4.57 4.08
N MET A 75 53.93 -3.61 4.89
CA MET A 75 53.10 -2.93 5.90
C MET A 75 51.99 -2.10 5.25
N ASN A 76 52.30 -1.31 4.21
CA ASN A 76 51.31 -0.53 3.48
C ASN A 76 50.27 -1.45 2.79
N ALA A 77 50.71 -2.58 2.25
CA ALA A 77 49.81 -3.57 1.66
C ALA A 77 48.89 -4.21 2.71
N GLN A 78 49.37 -4.44 3.93
CA GLN A 78 48.55 -4.95 5.04
C GLN A 78 47.54 -3.90 5.53
N GLN A 79 47.94 -2.63 5.65
CA GLN A 79 47.03 -1.55 6.03
C GLN A 79 45.92 -1.34 4.99
N LEU A 80 46.28 -1.30 3.71
CA LEU A 80 45.31 -1.16 2.62
C LEU A 80 44.32 -2.33 2.59
N LYS A 81 44.79 -3.56 2.87
CA LYS A 81 43.91 -4.74 2.94
C LYS A 81 42.94 -4.68 4.14
N LEU A 82 43.38 -4.10 5.25
CA LEU A 82 42.55 -3.90 6.44
C LEU A 82 41.49 -2.81 6.22
N GLU A 83 41.83 -1.76 5.47
CA GLU A 83 40.89 -0.72 5.02
C GLU A 83 39.89 -1.28 4.01
N GLN A 84 40.34 -2.03 3.01
CA GLN A 84 39.46 -2.70 2.04
C GLN A 84 38.46 -3.66 2.71
N GLN A 85 38.88 -4.43 3.73
CA GLN A 85 37.96 -5.29 4.48
C GLN A 85 36.91 -4.50 5.29
N LYS A 86 37.26 -3.30 5.77
CA LYS A 86 36.29 -2.40 6.43
C LYS A 86 35.33 -1.78 5.42
N ASP A 87 35.83 -1.43 4.24
CA ASP A 87 35.06 -0.84 3.16
C ASP A 87 34.10 -1.86 2.53
N GLU A 88 34.51 -3.11 2.30
CA GLU A 88 33.62 -4.18 1.81
C GLU A 88 32.45 -4.46 2.75
N LEU A 89 32.66 -4.38 4.08
CA LEU A 89 31.58 -4.43 5.07
C LEU A 89 30.72 -3.15 5.11
N GLY A 90 31.22 -2.05 4.54
CA GLY A 90 30.50 -0.78 4.35
C GLY A 90 29.79 -0.65 3.00
N ILE A 91 30.18 -1.43 1.98
CA ILE A 91 29.73 -1.28 0.58
C ILE A 91 28.35 -1.92 0.31
N ALA A 92 27.80 -2.71 1.23
CA ALA A 92 26.40 -3.12 1.18
C ALA A 92 25.40 -2.00 1.58
N ALA A 93 25.78 -0.71 1.46
CA ALA A 93 24.95 0.46 1.78
C ALA A 93 24.49 1.28 0.56
N VAL A 94 24.90 0.90 -0.66
CA VAL A 94 24.54 1.65 -1.89
C VAL A 94 23.30 1.03 -2.54
N THR A 95 22.12 1.30 -1.96
CA THR A 95 20.79 1.57 -2.60
C THR A 95 19.73 1.69 -1.47
N PHE A 96 19.94 2.51 -0.44
CA PHE A 96 18.97 2.61 0.67
C PHE A 96 18.66 4.06 0.99
N ASN A 97 17.43 4.33 1.43
CA ASN A 97 17.08 5.67 1.87
C ASN A 97 17.82 5.96 3.18
N ALA A 98 18.23 7.22 3.38
CA ALA A 98 18.90 7.66 4.61
C ALA A 98 18.06 7.40 5.88
N GLN A 99 16.76 7.18 5.73
CA GLN A 99 15.82 6.93 6.82
C GLN A 99 15.62 5.44 7.17
N ASP A 100 16.17 4.52 6.38
CA ASP A 100 15.95 3.08 6.60
C ASP A 100 16.88 2.52 7.68
N GLY A 101 16.31 1.74 8.60
CA GLY A 101 17.05 0.99 9.59
C GLY A 101 17.79 -0.17 8.94
N VAL A 102 19.07 -0.33 9.27
CA VAL A 102 19.91 -1.43 8.74
C VAL A 102 20.45 -2.24 9.90
N MET A 103 20.34 -3.56 9.78
CA MET A 103 20.84 -4.54 10.73
C MET A 103 21.56 -5.67 9.98
N VAL A 104 22.73 -6.08 10.46
CA VAL A 104 23.51 -7.18 9.90
C VAL A 104 23.65 -8.27 10.95
N THR A 105 23.39 -9.52 10.56
CA THR A 105 23.51 -10.69 11.43
C THR A 105 24.41 -11.78 10.84
N ASP A 106 24.97 -12.64 11.68
CA ASP A 106 25.67 -13.86 11.25
C ASP A 106 24.70 -15.00 10.88
N ALA A 107 25.26 -16.17 10.53
CA ALA A 107 24.48 -17.36 10.19
C ALA A 107 23.62 -17.91 11.35
N ASN A 108 23.92 -17.55 12.61
CA ASN A 108 23.13 -17.88 13.79
C ASN A 108 22.13 -16.76 14.16
N HIS A 109 21.96 -15.76 13.29
CA HIS A 109 21.12 -14.58 13.49
C HIS A 109 21.57 -13.70 14.68
N THR A 110 22.84 -13.76 15.04
CA THR A 110 23.44 -12.85 16.03
C THR A 110 23.72 -11.51 15.37
N ILE A 111 23.22 -10.43 15.96
CA ILE A 111 23.40 -9.06 15.46
C ILE A 111 24.86 -8.66 15.59
N LEU A 112 25.47 -8.32 14.46
CA LEU A 112 26.86 -7.87 14.36
C LEU A 112 26.96 -6.35 14.27
N LYS A 113 26.00 -5.72 13.57
CA LYS A 113 26.03 -4.28 13.30
C LYS A 113 24.62 -3.74 13.08
N VAL A 114 24.41 -2.49 13.49
CA VAL A 114 23.22 -1.70 13.18
C VAL A 114 23.63 -0.28 12.78
N ASN A 115 22.81 0.42 11.99
CA ASN A 115 23.04 1.82 11.65
C ASN A 115 22.34 2.78 12.63
N GLN A 116 22.49 4.09 12.41
CA GLN A 116 21.86 5.12 13.24
C GLN A 116 20.33 5.11 13.11
N SER A 117 19.79 4.89 11.91
CA SER A 117 18.34 4.85 11.67
C SER A 117 17.66 3.70 12.39
N PHE A 118 18.32 2.54 12.54
CA PHE A 118 17.87 1.44 13.41
C PHE A 118 17.62 1.94 14.84
N THR A 119 18.57 2.72 15.38
CA THR A 119 18.46 3.26 16.74
C THR A 119 17.32 4.26 16.82
N ALA A 120 17.18 5.14 15.81
CA ALA A 120 16.10 6.13 15.76
C ALA A 120 14.70 5.50 15.68
N ILE A 121 14.54 4.41 14.92
CA ILE A 121 13.26 3.71 14.75
C ILE A 121 12.94 2.85 15.98
N THR A 122 13.88 2.00 16.40
CA THR A 122 13.59 0.97 17.43
C THR A 122 13.74 1.49 18.86
N GLY A 123 14.50 2.57 19.06
CA GLY A 123 14.89 3.09 20.36
C GLY A 123 16.01 2.30 21.06
N TYR A 124 16.51 1.22 20.45
CA TYR A 124 17.64 0.44 20.97
C TYR A 124 18.97 0.94 20.40
N THR A 125 19.98 1.12 21.25
CA THR A 125 21.33 1.47 20.79
C THR A 125 22.07 0.21 20.29
N GLY A 126 23.10 0.41 19.46
CA GLY A 126 23.96 -0.69 19.02
C GLY A 126 24.56 -1.49 20.18
N GLU A 127 25.01 -0.82 21.23
CA GLU A 127 25.56 -1.48 22.44
C GLU A 127 24.56 -2.42 23.12
N GLU A 128 23.26 -2.13 23.02
CA GLU A 128 22.21 -2.92 23.65
C GLU A 128 21.83 -4.16 22.84
N VAL A 129 22.06 -4.16 21.52
CA VAL A 129 21.55 -5.20 20.59
C VAL A 129 22.65 -6.03 19.94
N ILE A 130 23.87 -5.51 19.81
CA ILE A 130 25.00 -6.28 19.29
C ILE A 130 25.24 -7.50 20.19
N GLY A 131 25.37 -8.68 19.57
CA GLY A 131 25.49 -9.96 20.27
C GLY A 131 24.16 -10.61 20.66
N LYS A 132 23.02 -9.94 20.45
CA LYS A 132 21.67 -10.52 20.63
C LYS A 132 21.08 -10.97 19.30
N THR A 133 19.90 -11.58 19.34
CA THR A 133 19.13 -11.91 18.14
C THR A 133 18.05 -10.84 17.87
N PRO A 134 17.54 -10.72 16.63
CA PRO A 134 16.41 -9.84 16.29
C PRO A 134 15.13 -10.07 17.10
N ALA A 135 15.04 -11.17 17.87
CA ALA A 135 13.91 -11.46 18.75
C ALA A 135 13.62 -10.34 19.77
N VAL A 136 14.60 -9.49 20.08
CA VAL A 136 14.42 -8.30 20.93
C VAL A 136 13.36 -7.33 20.38
N LEU A 137 13.08 -7.37 19.08
CA LEU A 137 12.08 -6.52 18.42
C LEU A 137 10.71 -7.19 18.27
N GLN A 138 10.53 -8.46 18.67
CA GLN A 138 9.29 -9.19 18.40
C GLN A 138 8.08 -8.59 19.15
N SER A 139 6.98 -8.37 18.42
CA SER A 139 5.71 -7.93 18.99
C SER A 139 4.86 -9.08 19.55
N GLY A 140 5.00 -10.28 18.98
CA GLY A 140 4.14 -11.44 19.26
C GLY A 140 2.88 -11.50 18.40
N LEU A 141 2.70 -10.60 17.43
CA LEU A 141 1.55 -10.59 16.52
C LEU A 141 1.70 -11.57 15.34
N GLN A 142 2.92 -11.97 15.00
CA GLN A 142 3.17 -12.99 13.99
C GLN A 142 3.13 -14.38 14.61
N ASP A 143 2.49 -15.31 13.89
CA ASP A 143 2.45 -16.71 14.30
C ASP A 143 3.74 -17.47 13.92
N LYS A 144 3.81 -18.73 14.34
CA LYS A 144 4.97 -19.59 14.07
C LYS A 144 5.10 -19.95 12.59
N GLU A 145 3.99 -20.02 11.87
CA GLU A 145 3.96 -20.35 10.44
C GLU A 145 4.56 -19.22 9.60
N PHE A 146 4.27 -17.96 9.94
CA PHE A 146 4.88 -16.79 9.32
C PHE A 146 6.41 -16.86 9.35
N TYR A 147 7.00 -17.11 10.53
CA TYR A 147 8.45 -17.20 10.65
C TYR A 147 9.03 -18.46 9.97
N ARG A 148 8.26 -19.55 9.86
CA ARG A 148 8.67 -20.73 9.09
C ARG A 148 8.79 -20.39 7.60
N LEU A 149 7.77 -19.76 7.03
CA LEU A 149 7.74 -19.34 5.62
C LEU A 149 8.85 -18.32 5.31
N MET A 150 9.10 -17.37 6.22
CA MET A 150 10.22 -16.43 6.09
C MET A 150 11.56 -17.15 5.99
N ARG A 151 11.83 -18.12 6.88
CA ARG A 151 13.09 -18.90 6.86
C ARG A 151 13.23 -19.73 5.61
N GLU A 152 12.15 -20.35 5.13
CA GLU A 152 12.14 -21.11 3.89
C GLU A 152 12.46 -20.22 2.69
N SER A 153 11.86 -19.03 2.61
CA SER A 153 12.17 -18.06 1.54
C SER A 153 13.63 -17.63 1.56
N LEU A 154 14.20 -17.38 2.74
CA LEU A 154 15.61 -17.04 2.88
C LEU A 154 16.53 -18.18 2.45
N GLY A 155 16.14 -19.43 2.69
CA GLY A 155 16.88 -20.61 2.26
C GLY A 155 16.82 -20.85 0.74
N ALA A 156 15.64 -20.69 0.14
CA ALA A 156 15.42 -20.95 -1.29
C ALA A 156 15.85 -19.78 -2.19
N ASN A 157 15.44 -18.56 -1.87
CA ASN A 157 15.55 -17.39 -2.74
C ASN A 157 16.68 -16.45 -2.33
N ARG A 158 17.37 -16.75 -1.22
CA ARG A 158 18.39 -15.87 -0.60
C ARG A 158 17.87 -14.49 -0.19
N SER A 159 16.57 -14.25 -0.27
CA SER A 159 15.92 -13.02 0.15
C SER A 159 14.50 -13.27 0.67
N TRP A 160 14.00 -12.33 1.46
CA TRP A 160 12.62 -12.23 1.91
C TRP A 160 12.24 -10.76 2.00
N GLN A 161 10.98 -10.44 1.71
CA GLN A 161 10.45 -9.11 1.90
C GLN A 161 9.00 -9.19 2.37
N GLY A 162 8.58 -8.29 3.24
CA GLY A 162 7.20 -8.20 3.66
C GLY A 162 6.97 -7.25 4.82
N GLU A 163 5.70 -7.07 5.15
CA GLU A 163 5.28 -6.33 6.33
C GLU A 163 5.41 -7.20 7.59
N ILE A 164 5.96 -6.62 8.66
CA ILE A 164 6.00 -7.21 9.98
C ILE A 164 5.68 -6.15 11.04
N TRP A 165 5.11 -6.59 12.15
CA TRP A 165 4.85 -5.78 13.33
C TRP A 165 5.91 -6.06 14.39
N ASN A 166 6.67 -5.04 14.74
CA ASN A 166 7.70 -5.11 15.76
C ASN A 166 7.32 -4.24 16.97
N ARG A 167 8.13 -4.35 18.01
CA ARG A 167 7.98 -3.63 19.26
C ARG A 167 9.23 -2.80 19.52
N ARG A 168 9.04 -1.49 19.70
CA ARG A 168 10.11 -0.58 20.11
C ARG A 168 10.50 -0.82 21.58
N LYS A 169 11.64 -0.27 21.99
CA LYS A 169 12.12 -0.33 23.37
C LYS A 169 11.12 0.22 24.41
N ASN A 170 10.33 1.23 24.04
CA ASN A 170 9.29 1.83 24.89
C ASN A 170 8.01 0.97 25.01
N GLY A 171 7.93 -0.18 24.31
CA GLY A 171 6.78 -1.07 24.30
C GLY A 171 5.76 -0.83 23.18
N GLU A 172 5.88 0.28 22.44
CA GLU A 172 5.03 0.62 21.30
C GLU A 172 5.15 -0.43 20.19
N ILE A 173 4.01 -0.91 19.71
CA ILE A 173 3.93 -1.84 18.58
C ILE A 173 3.78 -1.01 17.29
N TYR A 174 4.62 -1.28 16.30
CA TYR A 174 4.64 -0.55 15.04
C TYR A 174 4.80 -1.49 13.84
N PRO A 175 4.19 -1.17 12.68
CA PRO A 175 4.42 -1.89 11.45
C PRO A 175 5.70 -1.39 10.77
N GLU A 176 6.48 -2.31 10.24
CA GLU A 176 7.63 -2.03 9.39
C GLU A 176 7.54 -2.84 8.10
N TRP A 177 8.07 -2.26 7.03
CA TRP A 177 8.38 -3.02 5.82
C TRP A 177 9.82 -3.51 5.94
N LEU A 178 10.03 -4.82 5.95
CA LEU A 178 11.34 -5.43 6.16
C LEU A 178 11.77 -6.22 4.91
N THR A 179 12.98 -5.96 4.45
CA THR A 179 13.68 -6.73 3.42
C THR A 179 14.91 -7.39 4.04
N ILE A 180 15.03 -8.70 3.89
CA ILE A 180 16.16 -9.48 4.37
C ILE A 180 16.86 -10.13 3.17
N THR A 181 18.16 -9.93 3.05
CA THR A 181 18.98 -10.55 2.00
C THR A 181 20.14 -11.31 2.62
N SER A 182 20.37 -12.53 2.16
CA SER A 182 21.55 -13.33 2.52
C SER A 182 22.74 -12.98 1.62
N VAL A 183 23.89 -12.73 2.22
CA VAL A 183 25.13 -12.35 1.55
C VAL A 183 26.22 -13.35 1.93
N THR A 184 26.96 -13.84 0.94
CA THR A 184 28.12 -14.72 1.18
C THR A 184 29.38 -13.86 1.16
N GLY A 185 30.11 -13.81 2.28
CA GLY A 185 31.39 -13.12 2.36
C GLY A 185 32.53 -13.89 1.68
N GLU A 186 33.69 -13.26 1.51
CA GLU A 186 34.85 -13.83 0.80
C GLU A 186 35.33 -15.18 1.33
N THR A 187 35.07 -15.46 2.61
CA THR A 187 35.46 -16.72 3.29
C THR A 187 34.41 -17.83 3.17
N GLY A 188 33.35 -17.62 2.40
CA GLY A 188 32.20 -18.54 2.28
C GLY A 188 31.21 -18.45 3.45
N LYS A 189 31.42 -17.53 4.40
CA LYS A 189 30.50 -17.30 5.53
C LYS A 189 29.24 -16.57 5.06
N ILE A 190 28.08 -17.00 5.55
CA ILE A 190 26.78 -16.39 5.27
C ILE A 190 26.49 -15.31 6.33
N PHE A 191 26.02 -14.16 5.86
CA PHE A 191 25.49 -13.06 6.65
C PHE A 191 24.08 -12.74 6.17
N TYR A 192 23.26 -12.17 7.04
CA TYR A 192 21.96 -11.63 6.65
C TYR A 192 21.93 -10.12 6.88
N VAL A 193 21.51 -9.38 5.87
CA VAL A 193 21.30 -7.93 5.92
C VAL A 193 19.80 -7.69 5.94
N GLY A 194 19.29 -7.15 7.05
CA GLY A 194 17.91 -6.70 7.21
C GLY A 194 17.84 -5.18 7.06
N ILE A 195 16.99 -4.71 6.17
CA ILE A 195 16.69 -3.28 5.95
C ILE A 195 15.21 -3.10 6.20
N PHE A 196 14.85 -2.15 7.05
CA PHE A 196 13.46 -1.88 7.37
C PHE A 196 13.12 -0.40 7.43
N SER A 197 11.89 -0.10 7.05
CA SER A 197 11.31 1.23 7.12
C SER A 197 10.08 1.19 8.02
N ASP A 198 9.97 2.15 8.92
CA ASP A 198 8.76 2.36 9.72
C ASP A 198 7.63 2.88 8.82
N ILE A 199 6.58 2.08 8.66
CA ILE A 199 5.43 2.43 7.81
C ILE A 199 4.23 2.95 8.61
N THR A 200 4.39 3.22 9.91
CA THR A 200 3.31 3.72 10.80
C THR A 200 2.64 4.96 10.23
N LYS A 201 3.43 5.96 9.84
CA LYS A 201 2.90 7.21 9.27
C LYS A 201 2.13 6.95 7.99
N ARG A 202 2.69 6.15 7.08
CA ARG A 202 2.05 5.79 5.81
C ARG A 202 0.70 5.13 6.05
N LYS A 203 0.62 4.12 6.93
CA LYS A 203 -0.64 3.46 7.28
C LYS A 203 -1.63 4.42 7.93
N SER A 204 -1.18 5.28 8.84
CA SER A 204 -2.07 6.29 9.46
C SER A 204 -2.61 7.30 8.45
N TYR A 205 -1.85 7.63 7.41
CA TYR A 205 -2.31 8.47 6.31
C TYR A 205 -3.27 7.72 5.40
N GLU A 206 -2.99 6.47 5.05
CA GLU A 206 -3.89 5.60 4.29
C GLU A 206 -5.23 5.43 5.02
N GLU A 207 -5.24 5.22 6.34
CA GLU A 207 -6.43 5.15 7.18
C GLU A 207 -7.18 6.49 7.22
N LYS A 208 -6.48 7.62 7.39
CA LYS A 208 -7.10 8.95 7.34
C LYS A 208 -7.69 9.26 5.97
N ILE A 209 -6.98 8.91 4.90
CA ILE A 209 -7.45 9.07 3.52
C ILE A 209 -8.68 8.20 3.30
N SER A 210 -8.66 6.95 3.77
CA SER A 210 -9.81 6.05 3.72
C SER A 210 -10.99 6.63 4.50
N PHE A 211 -10.78 7.09 5.73
CA PHE A 211 -11.83 7.76 6.52
C PHE A 211 -12.39 8.98 5.79
N MET A 212 -11.53 9.84 5.24
CA MET A 212 -11.94 11.04 4.48
C MET A 212 -12.60 10.73 3.13
N ALA A 213 -12.34 9.56 2.54
CA ALA A 213 -12.98 9.10 1.32
C ALA A 213 -14.38 8.53 1.57
N TYR A 214 -14.61 7.98 2.76
CA TYR A 214 -15.84 7.26 3.12
C TYR A 214 -16.74 8.01 4.11
N HIS A 215 -16.35 9.20 4.56
CA HIS A 215 -17.15 10.04 5.47
C HIS A 215 -17.29 11.46 4.93
N ASP A 216 -18.46 12.05 5.14
CA ASP A 216 -18.72 13.45 4.87
C ASP A 216 -17.87 14.34 5.79
N LYS A 217 -17.05 15.21 5.19
CA LYS A 217 -16.07 16.04 5.92
C LYS A 217 -16.71 17.03 6.89
N LEU A 218 -17.96 17.44 6.62
CA LEU A 218 -18.64 18.44 7.43
C LEU A 218 -19.27 17.83 8.68
N THR A 219 -19.96 16.71 8.52
CA THR A 219 -20.78 16.09 9.56
C THR A 219 -20.09 14.92 10.25
N GLY A 220 -19.07 14.33 9.61
CA GLY A 220 -18.41 13.11 10.06
C GLY A 220 -19.24 11.84 9.88
N LEU A 221 -20.44 11.93 9.30
CA LEU A 221 -21.27 10.78 8.98
C LEU A 221 -20.68 10.01 7.79
N PRO A 222 -21.00 8.71 7.64
CA PRO A 222 -20.81 7.98 6.40
C PRO A 222 -21.22 8.78 5.16
N SER A 223 -20.35 8.75 4.15
CA SER A 223 -20.63 9.32 2.82
C SER A 223 -21.59 8.42 2.05
N ARG A 224 -21.97 8.85 0.85
CA ARG A 224 -22.78 8.05 -0.07
C ARG A 224 -22.14 6.67 -0.32
N GLU A 225 -20.83 6.63 -0.57
CA GLU A 225 -20.11 5.40 -0.87
C GLU A 225 -20.16 4.42 0.31
N LEU A 226 -19.92 4.89 1.53
CA LEU A 226 -19.96 4.04 2.72
C LEU A 226 -21.39 3.60 3.07
N PHE A 227 -22.38 4.46 2.86
CA PHE A 227 -23.78 4.10 3.06
C PHE A 227 -24.19 2.93 2.16
N TYR A 228 -23.82 2.96 0.88
CA TYR A 228 -24.14 1.87 -0.06
C TYR A 228 -23.45 0.55 0.34
N ASP A 229 -22.20 0.60 0.82
CA ASP A 229 -21.54 -0.60 1.36
C ASP A 229 -22.25 -1.14 2.61
N CYS A 230 -22.60 -0.26 3.56
CA CYS A 230 -23.35 -0.64 4.76
C CYS A 230 -24.71 -1.27 4.41
N LEU A 231 -25.43 -0.69 3.44
CA LEU A 231 -26.72 -1.21 2.97
C LEU A 231 -26.59 -2.56 2.29
N SER A 232 -25.62 -2.71 1.40
CA SER A 232 -25.24 -4.00 0.79
C SER A 232 -25.01 -5.09 1.84
N ARG A 233 -24.21 -4.77 2.87
CA ARG A 233 -23.90 -5.69 3.97
C ARG A 233 -25.13 -6.01 4.81
N ALA A 234 -25.92 -5.00 5.17
CA ALA A 234 -27.15 -5.18 5.95
C ALA A 234 -28.16 -6.07 5.20
N MET A 235 -28.38 -5.81 3.90
CA MET A 235 -29.23 -6.64 3.04
C MET A 235 -28.74 -8.10 2.97
N SER A 236 -27.42 -8.32 2.86
CA SER A 236 -26.82 -9.66 2.89
C SER A 236 -27.06 -10.40 4.22
N GLN A 237 -27.05 -9.67 5.34
CA GLN A 237 -27.30 -10.25 6.67
C GLN A 237 -28.78 -10.58 6.88
N VAL A 238 -29.69 -9.64 6.60
CA VAL A 238 -31.13 -9.86 6.80
C VAL A 238 -31.68 -10.91 5.84
N ARG A 239 -31.15 -10.99 4.60
CA ARG A 239 -31.51 -12.06 3.64
C ARG A 239 -31.19 -13.45 4.19
N ARG A 240 -30.03 -13.63 4.83
CA ARG A 240 -29.64 -14.91 5.46
C ARG A 240 -30.55 -15.28 6.63
N LYS A 241 -31.03 -14.30 7.40
CA LYS A 241 -31.91 -14.50 8.55
C LYS A 241 -33.40 -14.51 8.19
N ARG A 242 -33.76 -14.20 6.94
CA ARG A 242 -35.14 -13.91 6.48
C ARG A 242 -35.81 -12.82 7.32
N ASP A 243 -35.04 -11.77 7.56
CA ASP A 243 -35.43 -10.60 8.33
C ASP A 243 -35.67 -9.39 7.42
N HIS A 244 -36.20 -8.32 7.96
CA HIS A 244 -36.48 -7.08 7.23
C HIS A 244 -35.49 -5.98 7.64
N LEU A 245 -35.31 -5.01 6.74
CA LEU A 245 -34.65 -3.73 7.06
C LEU A 245 -35.46 -2.60 6.44
N ALA A 246 -35.34 -1.40 7.00
CA ALA A 246 -35.91 -0.20 6.41
C ALA A 246 -34.80 0.78 6.02
N VAL A 247 -34.98 1.42 4.87
CA VAL A 247 -34.17 2.53 4.38
C VAL A 247 -35.00 3.79 4.43
N PHE A 248 -34.46 4.82 5.09
CA PHE A 248 -35.06 6.15 5.10
C PHE A 248 -34.22 7.03 4.17
N PHE A 249 -34.90 7.78 3.31
CA PHE A 249 -34.32 8.85 2.51
C PHE A 249 -34.91 10.16 3.01
N LEU A 250 -34.06 11.09 3.43
CA LEU A 250 -34.44 12.30 4.15
C LEU A 250 -33.92 13.54 3.44
N ASP A 251 -34.73 14.58 3.37
CA ASP A 251 -34.35 15.90 2.86
C ASP A 251 -34.83 17.00 3.81
N LEU A 252 -33.96 17.97 4.07
CA LEU A 252 -34.27 19.05 5.01
C LEU A 252 -35.13 20.13 4.34
N ASP A 253 -36.38 20.20 4.80
CA ASP A 253 -37.34 21.18 4.33
C ASP A 253 -36.91 22.60 4.74
N GLY A 254 -36.72 23.46 3.74
CA GLY A 254 -36.38 24.87 3.95
C GLY A 254 -34.89 25.15 4.13
N PHE A 255 -34.02 24.15 4.01
CA PHE A 255 -32.56 24.33 4.16
C PHE A 255 -31.97 25.39 3.23
N LYS A 256 -32.43 25.43 1.96
CA LYS A 256 -32.01 26.48 1.02
C LYS A 256 -32.30 27.89 1.54
N SER A 257 -33.47 28.10 2.15
CA SER A 257 -33.85 29.40 2.73
C SER A 257 -32.93 29.80 3.88
N VAL A 258 -32.42 28.84 4.65
CA VAL A 258 -31.42 29.10 5.70
C VAL A 258 -30.12 29.63 5.09
N ASN A 259 -29.62 28.98 4.05
CA ASN A 259 -28.42 29.45 3.35
C ASN A 259 -28.62 30.84 2.74
N ASP A 260 -29.77 31.07 2.11
CA ASP A 260 -30.07 32.34 1.44
C ASP A 260 -30.23 33.50 2.44
N GLN A 261 -30.74 33.25 3.64
CA GLN A 261 -31.00 34.27 4.66
C GLN A 261 -29.84 34.48 5.63
N HIS A 262 -29.15 33.41 6.04
CA HIS A 262 -28.15 33.43 7.11
C HIS A 262 -26.74 33.02 6.64
N GLY A 263 -26.57 32.71 5.36
CA GLY A 263 -25.29 32.32 4.76
C GLY A 263 -24.93 30.85 4.97
N HIS A 264 -23.90 30.41 4.25
CA HIS A 264 -23.47 29.00 4.23
C HIS A 264 -22.95 28.49 5.58
N GLU A 265 -22.34 29.34 6.42
CA GLU A 265 -21.88 28.92 7.75
C GLU A 265 -23.05 28.54 8.68
N ALA A 266 -24.20 29.20 8.53
CA ALA A 266 -25.43 28.85 9.23
C ALA A 266 -25.98 27.51 8.72
N GLY A 267 -25.99 27.30 7.41
CA GLY A 267 -26.35 26.00 6.82
C GLY A 267 -25.45 24.87 7.31
N ASP A 268 -24.13 25.08 7.34
CA ASP A 268 -23.17 24.12 7.87
C ASP A 268 -23.45 23.76 9.34
N LYS A 269 -23.84 24.75 10.14
CA LYS A 269 -24.22 24.54 11.54
C LYS A 269 -25.51 23.71 11.64
N VAL A 270 -26.52 24.01 10.82
CA VAL A 270 -27.75 23.24 10.75
C VAL A 270 -27.45 21.78 10.40
N LEU A 271 -26.65 21.52 9.36
CA LEU A 271 -26.28 20.16 8.95
C LEU A 271 -25.57 19.38 10.07
N LYS A 272 -24.67 20.02 10.82
CA LYS A 272 -23.99 19.40 11.97
C LYS A 272 -24.98 19.06 13.10
N VAL A 273 -25.89 19.96 13.43
CA VAL A 273 -26.90 19.73 14.48
C VAL A 273 -27.90 18.65 14.06
N THR A 274 -28.36 18.68 12.81
CA THR A 274 -29.20 17.63 12.21
C THR A 274 -28.53 16.27 12.33
N SER A 275 -27.24 16.17 11.99
CA SER A 275 -26.48 14.91 12.07
C SER A 275 -26.45 14.34 13.48
N GLN A 276 -26.20 15.20 14.48
CA GLN A 276 -26.21 14.81 15.90
C GLN A 276 -27.60 14.36 16.37
N ARG A 277 -28.64 15.08 15.96
CA ARG A 277 -30.03 14.73 16.29
C ARG A 277 -30.43 13.40 15.66
N LEU A 278 -30.08 13.15 14.41
CA LEU A 278 -30.33 11.87 13.73
C LEU A 278 -29.66 10.70 14.45
N LEU A 279 -28.38 10.83 14.82
CA LEU A 279 -27.65 9.81 15.57
C LEU A 279 -28.30 9.51 16.93
N SER A 280 -28.84 10.52 17.62
CA SER A 280 -29.58 10.32 18.89
C SER A 280 -30.96 9.66 18.71
N CYS A 281 -31.50 9.67 17.49
CA CYS A 281 -32.79 9.08 17.18
C CYS A 281 -32.71 7.56 16.99
N VAL A 282 -31.57 7.05 16.54
CA VAL A 282 -31.37 5.64 16.14
C VAL A 282 -30.48 4.87 17.13
N ARG A 283 -30.36 3.56 16.94
CA ARG A 283 -29.48 2.70 17.76
C ARG A 283 -28.06 2.71 17.20
N GLU A 284 -27.08 2.30 18.01
CA GLU A 284 -25.67 2.20 17.58
C GLU A 284 -25.45 1.22 16.41
N VAL A 285 -26.34 0.22 16.28
CA VAL A 285 -26.30 -0.76 15.18
C VAL A 285 -26.92 -0.24 13.88
N ASP A 286 -27.66 0.86 13.94
CA ASP A 286 -28.28 1.49 12.78
C ASP A 286 -27.27 2.43 12.10
N THR A 287 -27.41 2.64 10.79
CA THR A 287 -26.51 3.52 10.04
C THR A 287 -27.20 4.83 9.72
N VAL A 288 -26.53 5.97 9.98
CA VAL A 288 -26.94 7.30 9.53
C VAL A 288 -25.87 7.81 8.57
N ALA A 289 -26.26 8.33 7.41
CA ALA A 289 -25.35 8.85 6.41
C ALA A 289 -25.82 10.20 5.88
N ARG A 290 -24.88 10.98 5.33
CA ARG A 290 -25.18 12.16 4.53
C ARG A 290 -24.77 11.90 3.10
N LEU A 291 -25.73 11.92 2.18
CA LEU A 291 -25.50 11.56 0.78
C LEU A 291 -25.01 12.74 -0.06
N GLY A 292 -25.27 13.96 0.40
CA GLY A 292 -24.85 15.21 -0.23
C GLY A 292 -25.84 16.33 0.08
N GLY A 293 -25.42 17.61 0.02
CA GLY A 293 -26.33 18.74 0.24
C GLY A 293 -27.08 18.65 1.58
N ASP A 294 -28.41 18.69 1.52
CA ASP A 294 -29.37 18.50 2.61
C ASP A 294 -29.97 17.08 2.69
N GLU A 295 -29.44 16.14 1.90
CA GLU A 295 -29.92 14.76 1.83
C GLU A 295 -29.20 13.86 2.85
N PHE A 296 -30.00 13.16 3.65
CA PHE A 296 -29.54 12.16 4.61
C PHE A 296 -30.21 10.81 4.32
N ALA A 297 -29.59 9.74 4.79
CA ALA A 297 -30.19 8.41 4.73
C ALA A 297 -29.96 7.64 6.03
N VAL A 298 -30.91 6.77 6.37
CA VAL A 298 -30.83 5.90 7.55
C VAL A 298 -31.13 4.46 7.18
N ILE A 299 -30.37 3.52 7.74
CA ILE A 299 -30.61 2.08 7.63
C ILE A 299 -31.01 1.56 9.01
N LEU A 300 -32.22 1.04 9.12
CA LEU A 300 -32.71 0.34 10.31
C LEU A 300 -32.70 -1.15 10.06
N SER A 301 -31.86 -1.89 10.77
CA SER A 301 -31.71 -3.34 10.60
C SER A 301 -32.45 -4.12 11.70
N GLY A 302 -32.98 -5.30 11.37
CA GLY A 302 -33.65 -6.16 12.35
C GLY A 302 -34.99 -5.59 12.81
N ILE A 303 -35.80 -5.16 11.85
CA ILE A 303 -37.14 -4.61 12.13
C ILE A 303 -38.17 -5.73 12.13
N GLU A 304 -38.95 -5.84 13.21
CA GLU A 304 -39.96 -6.90 13.33
C GLU A 304 -41.32 -6.47 12.74
N ASN A 305 -41.63 -5.18 12.78
CA ASN A 305 -42.89 -4.63 12.30
C ASN A 305 -42.73 -3.19 11.78
N SER A 306 -43.66 -2.76 10.92
CA SER A 306 -43.67 -1.42 10.34
C SER A 306 -44.05 -0.30 11.34
N ALA A 307 -44.65 -0.64 12.49
CA ALA A 307 -45.00 0.33 13.52
C ALA A 307 -43.75 0.87 14.23
N ASP A 308 -42.76 0.02 14.49
CA ASP A 308 -41.46 0.43 15.05
C ASP A 308 -40.73 1.38 14.10
N VAL A 309 -40.76 1.07 12.80
CA VAL A 309 -40.21 1.92 11.74
C VAL A 309 -40.89 3.29 11.74
N ALA A 310 -42.22 3.33 11.78
CA ALA A 310 -42.99 4.57 11.85
C ALA A 310 -42.69 5.37 13.13
N SER A 311 -42.45 4.69 14.26
CA SER A 311 -42.08 5.34 15.52
C SER A 311 -40.72 6.04 15.41
N VAL A 312 -39.74 5.42 14.77
CA VAL A 312 -38.43 6.05 14.53
C VAL A 312 -38.57 7.26 13.60
N ALA A 313 -39.35 7.16 12.52
CA ALA A 313 -39.59 8.28 11.61
C ALA A 313 -40.24 9.47 12.32
N LYS A 314 -41.27 9.23 13.15
CA LYS A 314 -41.90 10.27 13.98
C LYS A 314 -40.92 10.89 14.96
N LYS A 315 -40.09 10.08 15.62
CA LYS A 315 -39.05 10.56 16.54
C LYS A 315 -38.07 11.48 15.82
N ILE A 316 -37.62 11.11 14.62
CA ILE A 316 -36.74 11.94 13.79
C ILE A 316 -37.41 13.28 13.47
N ILE A 317 -38.63 13.28 12.92
CA ILE A 317 -39.36 14.52 12.56
C ILE A 317 -39.49 15.46 13.76
N GLN A 318 -39.86 14.92 14.93
CA GLN A 318 -40.01 15.70 16.15
C GLN A 318 -38.68 16.33 16.61
N ASN A 319 -37.60 15.56 16.67
CA ASN A 319 -36.31 16.07 17.14
C ASN A 319 -35.68 17.06 16.15
N LEU A 320 -35.87 16.87 14.85
CA LEU A 320 -35.32 17.76 13.83
C LEU A 320 -36.06 19.09 13.77
N SER A 321 -37.36 19.11 14.13
CA SER A 321 -38.19 20.32 14.17
C SER A 321 -37.82 21.30 15.30
N ASP A 322 -36.98 20.90 16.26
CA ASP A 322 -36.52 21.79 17.33
C ASP A 322 -35.66 22.95 16.76
N PRO A 323 -35.77 24.19 17.26
CA PRO A 323 -34.95 25.30 16.79
C PRO A 323 -33.43 25.02 16.89
N VAL A 324 -32.67 25.49 15.90
CA VAL A 324 -31.22 25.48 15.86
C VAL A 324 -30.72 26.89 16.15
N ILE A 325 -29.98 27.05 17.23
CA ILE A 325 -29.37 28.33 17.61
C ILE A 325 -28.10 28.54 16.77
N LEU A 326 -28.08 29.64 16.02
CA LEU A 326 -26.98 30.08 15.17
C LEU A 326 -25.92 30.86 15.97
N GLN A 327 -24.75 31.11 15.38
CA GLN A 327 -23.63 31.80 16.07
C GLN A 327 -23.98 33.23 16.49
N ASN A 328 -24.85 33.90 15.74
CA ASN A 328 -25.32 35.25 16.02
C ASN A 328 -26.46 35.30 17.06
N GLY A 329 -26.92 34.15 17.56
CA GLY A 329 -28.02 34.02 18.52
C GLY A 329 -29.40 33.88 17.90
N ASP A 330 -29.51 33.93 16.57
CA ASP A 330 -30.79 33.70 15.88
C ASP A 330 -31.21 32.22 15.96
N GLU A 331 -32.53 32.01 15.93
CA GLU A 331 -33.11 30.67 15.87
C GLU A 331 -33.58 30.34 14.45
N CYS A 332 -33.19 29.16 13.97
CA CYS A 332 -33.61 28.64 12.69
C CYS A 332 -34.37 27.32 12.88
N VAL A 333 -35.46 27.15 12.14
CA VAL A 333 -36.25 25.91 12.15
C VAL A 333 -36.21 25.30 10.76
N VAL A 334 -35.86 24.02 10.69
CA VAL A 334 -35.95 23.20 9.48
C VAL A 334 -36.91 22.05 9.72
N GLY A 335 -37.69 21.69 8.71
CA GLY A 335 -38.46 20.46 8.72
C GLY A 335 -37.67 19.32 8.08
N VAL A 336 -38.27 18.13 8.04
CA VAL A 336 -37.70 17.01 7.29
C VAL A 336 -38.80 16.21 6.59
N SER A 337 -38.59 15.93 5.30
CA SER A 337 -39.43 15.03 4.53
C SER A 337 -38.74 13.68 4.44
N ILE A 338 -39.44 12.60 4.81
CA ILE A 338 -38.85 11.25 4.92
C ILE A 338 -39.59 10.27 4.02
N GLY A 339 -38.89 9.66 3.07
CA GLY A 339 -39.36 8.50 2.35
C GLY A 339 -38.84 7.20 2.95
N ILE A 340 -39.70 6.20 3.11
CA ILE A 340 -39.35 4.94 3.76
C ILE A 340 -39.57 3.78 2.79
N ALA A 341 -38.55 2.96 2.57
CA ALA A 341 -38.67 1.70 1.83
C ALA A 341 -38.25 0.52 2.72
N ILE A 342 -38.99 -0.58 2.67
CA ILE A 342 -38.79 -1.80 3.43
C ILE A 342 -38.24 -2.87 2.50
N TYR A 343 -37.13 -3.50 2.88
CA TYR A 343 -36.65 -4.71 2.24
C TYR A 343 -37.26 -5.94 2.90
N PRO A 344 -37.74 -6.94 2.12
CA PRO A 344 -37.68 -7.03 0.66
C PRO A 344 -38.89 -6.41 -0.09
N ASP A 345 -39.89 -5.91 0.62
CA ASP A 345 -41.20 -5.48 0.07
C ASP A 345 -41.14 -4.41 -1.04
N ASN A 346 -40.14 -3.52 -0.99
CA ASN A 346 -39.95 -2.43 -1.94
C ASN A 346 -38.74 -2.65 -2.87
N GLY A 347 -38.21 -3.88 -2.94
CA GLY A 347 -37.18 -4.27 -3.89
C GLY A 347 -36.08 -5.14 -3.29
N ALA A 348 -35.54 -6.05 -4.11
CA ALA A 348 -34.46 -6.96 -3.70
C ALA A 348 -33.05 -6.36 -3.89
N GLU A 349 -32.94 -5.21 -4.54
CA GLU A 349 -31.69 -4.54 -4.91
C GLU A 349 -31.59 -3.15 -4.30
N ILE A 350 -30.37 -2.68 -4.06
CA ILE A 350 -30.09 -1.38 -3.45
C ILE A 350 -30.72 -0.24 -4.27
N ASP A 351 -30.48 -0.22 -5.58
CA ASP A 351 -30.97 0.86 -6.47
C ASP A 351 -32.50 0.96 -6.44
N ARG A 352 -33.19 -0.19 -6.41
CA ARG A 352 -34.66 -0.24 -6.31
C ARG A 352 -35.15 0.28 -4.97
N LEU A 353 -34.51 -0.15 -3.88
CA LEU A 353 -34.89 0.26 -2.52
C LEU A 353 -34.66 1.77 -2.32
N MET A 354 -33.54 2.28 -2.82
CA MET A 354 -33.22 3.72 -2.78
C MET A 354 -34.18 4.54 -3.63
N SER A 355 -34.48 4.11 -4.85
CA SER A 355 -35.45 4.78 -5.72
C SER A 355 -36.87 4.77 -5.14
N ALA A 356 -37.27 3.68 -4.49
CA ALA A 356 -38.54 3.56 -3.80
C ALA A 356 -38.64 4.51 -2.60
N ALA A 357 -37.56 4.64 -1.82
CA ALA A 357 -37.48 5.59 -0.71
C ALA A 357 -37.48 7.04 -1.19
N ASP A 358 -36.71 7.38 -2.22
CA ASP A 358 -36.68 8.72 -2.82
C ASP A 358 -38.06 9.16 -3.36
N SER A 359 -38.75 8.26 -4.07
CA SER A 359 -40.11 8.51 -4.56
C SER A 359 -41.08 8.81 -3.42
N ALA A 360 -41.04 8.03 -2.33
CA ALA A 360 -41.86 8.26 -1.15
C ALA A 360 -41.50 9.56 -0.41
N MET A 361 -40.23 9.96 -0.43
CA MET A 361 -39.79 11.24 0.13
C MET A 361 -40.38 12.41 -0.69
N TYR A 362 -40.37 12.30 -2.02
CA TYR A 362 -40.98 13.30 -2.89
C TYR A 362 -42.50 13.45 -2.62
N GLU A 363 -43.20 12.33 -2.39
CA GLU A 363 -44.59 12.35 -1.95
C GLU A 363 -44.76 13.05 -0.59
N SER A 364 -43.85 12.84 0.35
CA SER A 364 -43.83 13.56 1.64
C SER A 364 -43.73 15.08 1.42
N LYS A 365 -42.84 15.53 0.52
CA LYS A 365 -42.73 16.95 0.16
C LYS A 365 -44.01 17.50 -0.46
N ALA A 366 -44.66 16.73 -1.34
CA ALA A 366 -45.90 17.12 -2.00
C ALA A 366 -47.10 17.17 -1.02
N SER A 367 -47.08 16.34 0.02
CA SER A 367 -48.16 16.23 1.02
C SER A 367 -48.14 17.27 2.14
N GLY A 368 -47.23 18.27 2.06
CA GLY A 368 -47.16 19.37 3.02
C GLY A 368 -45.86 19.47 3.80
N LYS A 369 -44.86 18.62 3.50
CA LYS A 369 -43.53 18.60 4.14
C LYS A 369 -43.59 18.22 5.62
N ASN A 370 -42.42 18.11 6.26
CA ASN A 370 -42.28 17.76 7.69
C ASN A 370 -43.07 16.49 8.10
N THR A 371 -43.00 15.46 7.25
CA THR A 371 -43.77 14.22 7.40
C THR A 371 -42.98 13.04 6.83
N TYR A 372 -43.53 11.83 6.98
CA TYR A 372 -43.00 10.64 6.36
C TYR A 372 -44.04 9.93 5.51
N THR A 373 -43.57 9.22 4.48
CA THR A 373 -44.39 8.35 3.62
C THR A 373 -43.69 7.01 3.44
N PHE A 374 -44.44 5.92 3.60
CA PHE A 374 -43.98 4.59 3.20
C PHE A 374 -44.15 4.42 1.70
N SER A 375 -43.14 3.88 1.05
CA SER A 375 -43.22 3.47 -0.35
C SER A 375 -44.27 2.37 -0.49
N ALA A 376 -45.15 2.51 -1.49
CA ALA A 376 -46.15 1.51 -1.76
C ALA A 376 -45.47 0.16 -2.03
N ALA A 377 -45.90 -0.88 -1.31
CA ALA A 377 -45.42 -2.24 -1.56
C ALA A 377 -45.70 -2.59 -3.02
N GLN A 378 -44.67 -2.96 -3.78
CA GLN A 378 -44.91 -3.59 -5.07
C GLN A 378 -45.40 -5.00 -4.76
N ALA A 379 -46.69 -5.24 -4.99
CA ALA A 379 -47.31 -6.54 -4.81
C ALA A 379 -46.47 -7.59 -5.53
N GLY A 380 -45.76 -8.43 -4.76
CA GLY A 380 -45.03 -9.60 -5.24
C GLY A 380 -44.37 -9.39 -6.60
N GLY A 381 -43.37 -8.52 -6.68
CA GLY A 381 -42.46 -8.56 -7.81
C GLY A 381 -41.66 -9.85 -7.70
N ASP A 382 -42.10 -10.88 -8.41
CA ASP A 382 -41.38 -12.13 -8.60
C ASP A 382 -39.88 -11.88 -8.76
N ALA A 383 -39.09 -12.85 -8.30
CA ALA A 383 -37.67 -12.96 -8.62
C ALA A 383 -37.43 -13.24 -10.12
N ASP A 384 -38.17 -12.61 -11.03
CA ASP A 384 -38.08 -12.83 -12.46
C ASP A 384 -38.33 -11.56 -13.28
N GLY A 385 -37.35 -11.25 -14.15
CA GLY A 385 -37.66 -10.70 -15.48
C GLY A 385 -36.97 -9.41 -15.92
N GLY A 386 -36.30 -8.67 -15.04
CA GLY A 386 -35.53 -7.48 -15.42
C GLY A 386 -34.03 -7.72 -15.26
N ASP A 387 -33.27 -7.67 -16.36
CA ASP A 387 -31.81 -7.70 -16.30
C ASP A 387 -31.29 -6.50 -15.47
N TRP A 388 -30.44 -6.76 -14.47
CA TRP A 388 -29.86 -5.73 -13.56
C TRP A 388 -29.05 -4.66 -14.31
N ILE A 389 -28.46 -5.06 -15.43
CA ILE A 389 -27.83 -4.22 -16.45
C ILE A 389 -28.56 -4.48 -17.77
N VAL A 390 -29.23 -3.46 -18.31
CA VAL A 390 -29.84 -3.46 -19.64
C VAL A 390 -29.08 -2.47 -20.50
N LEU A 391 -28.43 -2.95 -21.56
CA LEU A 391 -27.81 -2.09 -22.56
C LEU A 391 -28.82 -1.84 -23.68
N ASP A 392 -29.17 -0.57 -23.90
CA ASP A 392 -30.06 -0.14 -24.97
C ASP A 392 -29.29 0.44 -26.17
N LYS A 393 -30.01 0.95 -27.18
CA LYS A 393 -29.40 1.51 -28.40
C LYS A 393 -28.45 2.69 -28.15
N HIS A 394 -28.56 3.39 -27.02
CA HIS A 394 -27.66 4.48 -26.65
C HIS A 394 -26.35 3.96 -26.05
N ASN A 395 -26.35 2.75 -25.49
CA ASN A 395 -25.16 2.09 -24.96
C ASN A 395 -24.33 1.39 -26.05
N LEU A 396 -24.97 0.98 -27.15
CA LEU A 396 -24.29 0.32 -28.26
C LEU A 396 -23.50 1.35 -29.09
N LEU A 397 -22.31 0.94 -29.51
CA LEU A 397 -21.33 1.75 -30.21
C LEU A 397 -21.48 1.71 -31.74
N GLY A 398 -22.23 0.73 -32.27
CA GLY A 398 -22.33 0.49 -33.71
C GLY A 398 -21.13 -0.27 -34.27
N VAL A 399 -20.30 -0.85 -33.41
CA VAL A 399 -19.21 -1.76 -33.76
C VAL A 399 -19.65 -3.17 -33.35
N PRO A 400 -20.12 -4.02 -34.28
CA PRO A 400 -20.81 -5.27 -33.94
C PRO A 400 -20.02 -6.25 -33.05
N GLU A 401 -18.69 -6.19 -33.15
CA GLU A 401 -17.76 -7.02 -32.37
C GLU A 401 -17.75 -6.57 -30.90
N LEU A 402 -17.62 -5.26 -30.63
CA LEU A 402 -17.61 -4.69 -29.27
C LEU A 402 -19.01 -4.71 -28.64
N ASP A 403 -20.04 -4.38 -29.42
CA ASP A 403 -21.43 -4.41 -28.96
C ASP A 403 -21.84 -5.80 -28.43
N ARG A 404 -21.37 -6.86 -29.10
CA ARG A 404 -21.61 -8.24 -28.66
C ARG A 404 -20.89 -8.56 -27.36
N GLU A 405 -19.67 -8.07 -27.20
CA GLU A 405 -18.87 -8.29 -25.99
C GLU A 405 -19.47 -7.55 -24.78
N HIS A 406 -19.94 -6.31 -24.96
CA HIS A 406 -20.64 -5.55 -23.92
C HIS A 406 -21.91 -6.26 -23.45
N LEU A 407 -22.72 -6.77 -24.37
CA LEU A 407 -23.91 -7.57 -24.04
C LEU A 407 -23.55 -8.85 -23.28
N GLU A 408 -22.44 -9.50 -23.62
CA GLU A 408 -21.97 -10.70 -22.92
C GLU A 408 -21.47 -10.36 -21.50
N LEU A 409 -20.75 -9.25 -21.32
CA LEU A 409 -20.32 -8.74 -20.02
C LEU A 409 -21.52 -8.39 -19.12
N ALA A 410 -22.50 -7.65 -19.64
CA ALA A 410 -23.73 -7.31 -18.93
C ALA A 410 -24.49 -8.58 -18.48
N ASN A 411 -24.64 -9.56 -19.37
CA ASN A 411 -25.29 -10.83 -19.05
C ASN A 411 -24.53 -11.64 -17.98
N LEU A 412 -23.20 -11.66 -18.01
CA LEU A 412 -22.40 -12.33 -16.98
C LEU A 412 -22.55 -11.65 -15.61
N LEU A 413 -22.59 -10.32 -15.58
CA LEU A 413 -22.86 -9.55 -14.36
C LEU A 413 -24.27 -9.78 -13.83
N ASN A 414 -25.29 -9.82 -14.70
CA ASN A 414 -26.66 -10.13 -14.30
C ASN A 414 -26.76 -11.55 -13.69
N LYS A 415 -26.11 -12.54 -14.31
CA LYS A 415 -26.04 -13.91 -13.77
C LYS A 415 -25.31 -13.97 -12.43
N LEU A 416 -24.21 -13.22 -12.29
CA LEU A 416 -23.47 -13.17 -11.04
C LEU A 416 -24.29 -12.49 -9.94
N ASN A 417 -24.98 -11.39 -10.25
CA ASN A 417 -25.92 -10.73 -9.35
C ASN A 417 -27.05 -11.66 -8.92
N ALA A 418 -27.69 -12.34 -9.87
CA ALA A 418 -28.73 -13.33 -9.57
C ALA A 418 -28.22 -14.47 -8.68
N ALA A 419 -27.00 -14.98 -8.92
CA ALA A 419 -26.38 -16.01 -8.09
C ALA A 419 -26.12 -15.53 -6.64
N VAL A 420 -25.67 -14.29 -6.47
CA VAL A 420 -25.43 -13.67 -5.15
C VAL A 420 -26.75 -13.39 -4.42
N ILE A 421 -27.78 -12.90 -5.13
CA ILE A 421 -29.12 -12.66 -4.59
C ILE A 421 -29.74 -13.98 -4.14
N ALA A 422 -29.71 -15.00 -5.00
CA ALA A 422 -30.24 -16.34 -4.70
C ALA A 422 -29.38 -17.14 -3.70
N ASN A 423 -28.29 -16.57 -3.19
CA ASN A 423 -27.39 -17.18 -2.22
C ASN A 423 -26.89 -18.57 -2.68
N GLN A 424 -26.52 -18.68 -3.96
CA GLN A 424 -25.98 -19.90 -4.56
C GLN A 424 -24.60 -20.23 -3.98
N SER A 425 -24.12 -21.46 -4.22
CA SER A 425 -22.86 -21.94 -3.64
C SER A 425 -21.66 -21.10 -4.08
N ALA A 426 -20.64 -21.00 -3.21
CA ALA A 426 -19.40 -20.28 -3.49
C ALA A 426 -18.71 -20.78 -4.78
N GLU A 427 -18.87 -22.05 -5.12
CA GLU A 427 -18.36 -22.65 -6.36
C GLU A 427 -19.03 -22.06 -7.62
N VAL A 428 -20.35 -21.84 -7.58
CA VAL A 428 -21.08 -21.24 -8.70
C VAL A 428 -20.66 -19.78 -8.90
N THR A 429 -20.57 -19.01 -7.82
CA THR A 429 -20.13 -17.61 -7.85
C THR A 429 -18.68 -17.50 -8.33
N ALA A 430 -17.77 -18.35 -7.85
CA ALA A 430 -16.37 -18.36 -8.27
C ALA A 430 -16.21 -18.70 -9.77
N ARG A 431 -17.03 -19.62 -10.29
CA ARG A 431 -17.05 -19.97 -11.72
C ARG A 431 -17.54 -18.80 -12.57
N LEU A 432 -18.60 -18.12 -12.16
CA LEU A 432 -19.13 -16.94 -12.85
C LEU A 432 -18.11 -15.78 -12.83
N LEU A 433 -17.46 -15.53 -11.69
CA LEU A 433 -16.38 -14.56 -11.58
C LEU A 433 -15.22 -14.86 -12.52
N THR A 434 -14.78 -16.12 -12.57
CA THR A 434 -13.70 -16.53 -13.47
C THR A 434 -14.06 -16.29 -14.93
N LYS A 435 -15.31 -16.60 -15.30
CA LYS A 435 -15.80 -16.34 -16.66
C LYS A 435 -15.88 -14.84 -16.97
N LEU A 436 -16.36 -14.02 -16.03
CA LEU A 436 -16.40 -12.57 -16.15
C LEU A 436 -15.00 -11.98 -16.35
N THR A 437 -14.03 -12.36 -15.51
CA THR A 437 -12.64 -11.90 -15.64
C THR A 437 -12.04 -12.28 -17.00
N SER A 438 -12.28 -13.51 -17.46
CA SER A 438 -11.81 -13.94 -18.78
C SER A 438 -12.43 -13.12 -19.92
N GLN A 439 -13.71 -12.75 -19.80
CA GLN A 439 -14.40 -11.96 -20.81
C GLN A 439 -13.90 -10.51 -20.85
N ILE A 440 -13.64 -9.90 -19.69
CA ILE A 440 -13.06 -8.55 -19.59
C ILE A 440 -11.68 -8.51 -20.27
N LEU A 441 -10.82 -9.50 -19.99
CA LEU A 441 -9.50 -9.58 -20.62
C LEU A 441 -9.59 -9.77 -22.14
N PHE A 442 -10.55 -10.58 -22.60
CA PHE A 442 -10.78 -10.78 -24.03
C PHE A 442 -11.23 -9.48 -24.72
N HIS A 443 -12.16 -8.75 -24.09
CA HIS A 443 -12.64 -7.46 -24.58
C HIS A 443 -11.48 -6.46 -24.76
N PHE A 444 -10.65 -6.28 -23.72
CA PHE A 444 -9.49 -5.40 -23.78
C PHE A 444 -8.49 -5.74 -24.87
N GLN A 445 -8.23 -7.04 -25.10
CA GLN A 445 -7.34 -7.48 -26.18
C GLN A 445 -7.92 -7.16 -27.56
N ASN A 446 -9.24 -7.24 -27.71
CA ASN A 446 -9.89 -6.92 -28.97
C ASN A 446 -9.88 -5.40 -29.23
N GLU A 447 -10.10 -4.59 -28.20
CA GLU A 447 -9.96 -3.13 -28.30
C GLU A 447 -8.54 -2.70 -28.68
N ASP A 448 -7.51 -3.24 -28.01
CA ASP A 448 -6.11 -2.98 -28.35
C ASP A 448 -5.83 -3.29 -29.83
N ARG A 449 -6.36 -4.42 -30.31
CA ARG A 449 -6.25 -4.82 -31.72
C ARG A 449 -6.99 -3.87 -32.67
N LEU A 450 -8.16 -3.37 -32.28
CA LEU A 450 -8.92 -2.40 -33.08
C LEU A 450 -8.19 -1.04 -33.10
N MET A 451 -7.67 -0.58 -31.96
CA MET A 451 -6.86 0.63 -31.87
C MET A 451 -5.61 0.54 -32.74
N ASP A 452 -4.93 -0.61 -32.76
CA ASP A 452 -3.80 -0.86 -33.66
C ASP A 452 -4.19 -0.86 -35.15
N LYS A 453 -5.34 -1.44 -35.47
CA LYS A 453 -5.83 -1.51 -36.85
C LYS A 453 -6.22 -0.14 -37.40
N TYR A 454 -6.81 0.73 -36.57
CA TYR A 454 -7.34 2.02 -37.01
C TYR A 454 -6.45 3.22 -36.67
N GLY A 455 -5.40 3.04 -35.85
CA GLY A 455 -4.42 4.09 -35.54
C GLY A 455 -4.91 5.13 -34.53
N SER A 456 -5.62 4.69 -33.47
CA SER A 456 -6.17 5.58 -32.45
C SER A 456 -5.07 6.36 -31.69
N PRO A 457 -5.20 7.68 -31.48
CA PRO A 457 -4.16 8.53 -30.91
C PRO A 457 -3.96 8.37 -29.38
N ASP A 458 -4.88 7.76 -28.65
CA ASP A 458 -4.88 7.75 -27.16
C ASP A 458 -4.60 6.37 -26.53
N LYS A 459 -3.79 5.55 -27.22
CA LYS A 459 -3.55 4.14 -26.86
C LYS A 459 -2.92 3.94 -25.47
N GLU A 460 -2.02 4.82 -25.05
CA GLU A 460 -1.32 4.67 -23.76
C GLU A 460 -2.21 5.03 -22.56
N ALA A 461 -3.12 6.00 -22.73
CA ALA A 461 -4.12 6.30 -21.70
C ALA A 461 -5.10 5.13 -21.55
N HIS A 462 -5.58 4.56 -22.68
CA HIS A 462 -6.47 3.40 -22.69
C HIS A 462 -5.86 2.18 -21.99
N LYS A 463 -4.60 1.86 -22.30
CA LYS A 463 -3.87 0.75 -21.63
C LYS A 463 -3.70 0.96 -20.13
N SER A 464 -3.47 2.21 -19.71
CA SER A 464 -3.34 2.55 -18.30
C SER A 464 -4.67 2.38 -17.56
N GLU A 465 -5.80 2.63 -18.23
CA GLU A 465 -7.15 2.38 -17.70
C GLU A 465 -7.41 0.88 -17.52
N HIS A 466 -7.08 0.05 -18.52
CA HIS A 466 -7.20 -1.42 -18.43
C HIS A 466 -6.43 -2.00 -17.26
N GLN A 467 -5.19 -1.56 -17.07
CA GLN A 467 -4.32 -2.07 -16.00
C GLN A 467 -4.90 -1.78 -14.61
N ARG A 468 -5.39 -0.55 -14.39
CA ARG A 468 -6.07 -0.16 -13.14
C ARG A 468 -7.31 -1.01 -12.90
N LEU A 469 -8.03 -1.37 -13.96
CA LEU A 469 -9.19 -2.23 -13.80
C LEU A 469 -8.82 -3.65 -13.43
N ILE A 470 -7.84 -4.26 -14.09
CA ILE A 470 -7.43 -5.63 -13.77
C ILE A 470 -7.04 -5.74 -12.29
N GLU A 471 -6.35 -4.73 -11.78
CA GLU A 471 -6.01 -4.61 -10.35
C GLU A 471 -7.26 -4.49 -9.47
N THR A 472 -8.24 -3.67 -9.89
CA THR A 472 -9.52 -3.50 -9.18
C THR A 472 -10.35 -4.79 -9.18
N VAL A 473 -10.48 -5.48 -10.31
CA VAL A 473 -11.19 -6.77 -10.43
C VAL A 473 -10.52 -7.84 -9.58
N GLY A 474 -9.19 -7.85 -9.52
CA GLY A 474 -8.40 -8.70 -8.62
C GLY A 474 -8.74 -8.45 -7.15
N TYR A 475 -8.76 -7.18 -6.73
CA TYR A 475 -9.14 -6.78 -5.37
C TYR A 475 -10.61 -7.13 -5.04
N LEU A 476 -11.53 -6.93 -5.98
CA LEU A 476 -12.95 -7.24 -5.82
C LEU A 476 -13.19 -8.75 -5.67
N LYS A 477 -12.41 -9.59 -6.36
CA LYS A 477 -12.48 -11.05 -6.22
C LYS A 477 -12.19 -11.52 -4.79
N ASP A 478 -11.29 -10.86 -4.07
CA ASP A 478 -11.01 -11.18 -2.67
C ASP A 478 -12.17 -10.78 -1.73
N LYS A 479 -12.90 -9.70 -2.06
CA LYS A 479 -14.09 -9.26 -1.32
C LYS A 479 -15.29 -10.19 -1.45
N PHE A 480 -15.41 -10.90 -2.58
CA PHE A 480 -16.46 -11.90 -2.78
C PHE A 480 -16.38 -13.08 -1.79
N ASN A 481 -15.24 -13.29 -1.14
CA ASN A 481 -15.07 -14.35 -0.13
C ASN A 481 -15.26 -13.85 1.32
N GLN A 482 -15.50 -12.55 1.51
CA GLN A 482 -15.49 -11.89 2.82
C GLN A 482 -16.84 -11.22 3.17
N GLY A 483 -17.91 -11.48 2.41
CA GLY A 483 -19.23 -10.90 2.66
C GLY A 483 -19.47 -9.50 2.06
N GLY A 484 -18.63 -9.09 1.09
CA GLY A 484 -18.73 -7.83 0.34
C GLY A 484 -19.24 -8.00 -1.10
N GLU A 485 -19.94 -9.09 -1.40
CA GLU A 485 -20.30 -9.50 -2.77
C GLU A 485 -21.15 -8.44 -3.49
N MET A 486 -22.11 -7.82 -2.81
CA MET A 486 -22.98 -6.81 -3.40
C MET A 486 -22.26 -5.48 -3.67
N MET A 487 -21.32 -5.07 -2.80
CA MET A 487 -20.49 -3.89 -3.05
C MET A 487 -19.59 -4.14 -4.26
N ALA A 488 -18.96 -5.32 -4.32
CA ALA A 488 -18.11 -5.70 -5.44
C ALA A 488 -18.89 -5.77 -6.76
N LEU A 489 -20.12 -6.29 -6.73
CA LEU A 489 -21.03 -6.25 -7.87
C LEU A 489 -21.31 -4.81 -8.31
N HIS A 490 -21.76 -3.95 -7.39
CA HIS A 490 -22.07 -2.56 -7.72
C HIS A 490 -20.86 -1.82 -8.33
N SER A 491 -19.66 -1.99 -7.77
CA SER A 491 -18.43 -1.42 -8.33
C SER A 491 -18.13 -1.93 -9.75
N LEU A 492 -18.37 -3.21 -10.03
CA LEU A 492 -18.21 -3.77 -11.38
C LEU A 492 -19.25 -3.23 -12.37
N LYS A 493 -20.50 -3.02 -11.93
CA LYS A 493 -21.56 -2.42 -12.74
C LYS A 493 -21.22 -0.97 -13.12
N GLU A 494 -20.90 -0.14 -12.13
CA GLU A 494 -20.55 1.27 -12.37
C GLU A 494 -19.35 1.40 -13.31
N TRP A 495 -18.35 0.53 -13.12
CA TRP A 495 -17.23 0.50 -14.04
C TRP A 495 -17.65 0.15 -15.47
N LEU A 496 -18.38 -0.95 -15.66
CA LEU A 496 -18.76 -1.39 -17.01
C LEU A 496 -19.53 -0.30 -17.74
N LEU A 497 -20.51 0.33 -17.08
CA LEU A 497 -21.30 1.40 -17.67
C LEU A 497 -20.45 2.66 -17.95
N GLY A 498 -19.56 3.02 -17.04
CA GLY A 498 -18.65 4.15 -17.21
C GLY A 498 -17.65 3.95 -18.35
N HIS A 499 -17.10 2.74 -18.49
CA HIS A 499 -16.14 2.40 -19.53
C HIS A 499 -16.78 2.41 -20.92
N ILE A 500 -17.94 1.76 -21.06
CA ILE A 500 -18.72 1.76 -22.31
C ILE A 500 -19.06 3.19 -22.73
N ALA A 501 -19.54 4.02 -21.78
CA ALA A 501 -19.95 5.39 -22.07
C ALA A 501 -18.78 6.34 -22.35
N GLY A 502 -17.60 6.04 -21.80
CA GLY A 502 -16.40 6.85 -21.88
C GLY A 502 -15.46 6.41 -22.99
N SER A 503 -14.62 5.43 -22.68
CA SER A 503 -13.49 5.04 -23.55
C SER A 503 -13.95 4.32 -24.81
N ASP A 504 -14.81 3.32 -24.66
CA ASP A 504 -15.23 2.48 -25.78
C ASP A 504 -16.08 3.29 -26.76
N ARG A 505 -16.87 4.24 -26.25
CA ARG A 505 -17.62 5.18 -27.09
C ARG A 505 -16.73 6.02 -27.98
N GLN A 506 -15.64 6.57 -27.44
CA GLN A 506 -14.67 7.33 -28.23
C GLN A 506 -14.01 6.46 -29.30
N LEU A 507 -13.66 5.21 -28.96
CA LEU A 507 -13.14 4.24 -29.92
C LEU A 507 -14.17 3.92 -31.02
N GLY A 508 -15.42 3.68 -30.65
CA GLY A 508 -16.53 3.40 -31.57
C GLY A 508 -16.76 4.54 -32.57
N GLU A 509 -16.82 5.78 -32.07
CA GLU A 509 -16.95 6.98 -32.91
C GLU A 509 -15.76 7.15 -33.87
N TYR A 510 -14.54 6.87 -33.41
CA TYR A 510 -13.34 6.91 -34.26
C TYR A 510 -13.37 5.85 -35.37
N ILE A 511 -13.76 4.61 -35.04
CA ILE A 511 -13.90 3.52 -36.01
C ILE A 511 -14.98 3.84 -37.04
N ALA A 512 -16.11 4.45 -36.62
CA ALA A 512 -17.18 4.86 -37.52
C ALA A 512 -16.69 5.89 -38.56
N GLN A 513 -15.96 6.93 -38.12
CA GLN A 513 -15.39 7.95 -39.01
C GLN A 513 -14.40 7.38 -40.03
N TYR A 514 -13.68 6.31 -39.68
CA TYR A 514 -12.74 5.63 -40.58
C TYR A 514 -13.41 4.64 -41.54
N ARG A 515 -14.60 4.13 -41.23
CA ARG A 515 -15.38 3.25 -42.11
C ARG A 515 -16.17 4.03 -43.18
N GLU A 516 -16.40 5.33 -42.97
CA GLU A 516 -17.06 6.23 -43.92
C GLU A 516 -16.09 6.86 -44.95
N LYS A 517 -14.78 6.73 -44.73
CA LYS A 517 -13.72 7.11 -45.68
C LYS A 517 -13.24 5.90 -46.48
#